data_AF-A0A929GYA0-F1
#
_entry.id   AF-A0A929GYA0-F1
#
_cell.length_a   1.000
_cell.length_b   1.000
_cell.length_c   1.000
_cell.angle_alpha   90.00
_cell.angle_beta   90.00
_cell.angle_gamma   90.00
#
_symmetry.space_group_name_H-M   'P 1'
#
loop_
_entity.id
_entity.type
_entity.pdbx_description
1 polymer ?
#
loop_
_entity_poly.entity_id
_entity_poly.type
_entity_poly.pdbx_seq_one_letter_code
_entity_poly.pdbx_strand_id
1 'polypeptide(L)'
;MRIAVIIFISLLAFALPLNAQQEDEGKYIFEGRCGGMCHQLPDPALLKAKQWRMVLNVMQKRMMQQGQEPLTDEEFEQVFDYLKKSVIDK
;
A
#
# COMPACT_ATOMS: atom_id res chain seq x y z
N MET A 1 26.23 -9.90 -54.77
CA MET A 1 27.11 -9.38 -53.72
C MET A 1 26.43 -8.15 -53.10
N ARG A 2 26.02 -8.24 -51.82
CA ARG A 2 25.64 -7.14 -50.89
C ARG A 2 24.45 -6.29 -51.35
N ILE A 3 23.25 -6.41 -50.79
CA ILE A 3 22.88 -5.88 -49.46
C ILE A 3 21.82 -6.81 -48.85
N ALA A 4 22.29 -7.82 -48.13
CA ALA A 4 21.52 -8.55 -47.12
C ALA A 4 21.86 -7.93 -45.77
N VAL A 5 21.37 -6.72 -45.51
CA VAL A 5 21.57 -6.01 -44.22
C VAL A 5 20.36 -5.13 -43.93
N ILE A 6 19.19 -5.72 -43.76
CA ILE A 6 18.20 -5.19 -42.79
C ILE A 6 17.76 -6.39 -41.94
N ILE A 7 18.79 -7.00 -41.35
CA ILE A 7 18.71 -7.87 -40.18
C ILE A 7 18.21 -6.98 -39.03
N PHE A 8 17.20 -7.44 -38.31
CA PHE A 8 16.89 -7.03 -36.94
C PHE A 8 16.68 -5.52 -36.70
N ILE A 9 15.53 -4.99 -37.08
CA ILE A 9 14.86 -4.01 -36.20
C ILE A 9 13.94 -4.87 -35.32
N SER A 10 14.53 -5.59 -34.35
CA SER A 10 14.43 -5.17 -32.95
C SER A 10 12.95 -5.09 -32.55
N LEU A 11 12.25 -6.16 -32.18
CA LEU A 11 12.51 -7.01 -31.00
C LEU A 11 13.13 -6.25 -29.81
N LEU A 12 12.82 -4.96 -29.69
CA LEU A 12 12.65 -4.32 -28.40
C LEU A 12 11.15 -4.36 -28.10
N ALA A 13 10.64 -5.58 -27.84
CA ALA A 13 9.61 -5.71 -26.83
C ALA A 13 10.29 -5.21 -25.56
N PHE A 14 10.17 -3.91 -25.31
CA PHE A 14 10.54 -3.29 -24.05
C PHE A 14 9.71 -4.06 -23.03
N ALA A 15 10.33 -5.07 -22.40
CA ALA A 15 9.82 -5.65 -21.19
C ALA A 15 9.85 -4.50 -20.19
N LEU A 16 8.79 -3.68 -20.22
CA LEU A 16 8.50 -2.72 -19.19
C LEU A 16 8.63 -3.53 -17.90
N PRO A 17 9.45 -3.08 -16.93
CA PRO A 17 9.42 -3.74 -15.65
C PRO A 17 7.96 -3.71 -15.21
N LEU A 18 7.38 -4.89 -14.99
CA LEU A 18 6.05 -5.09 -14.41
C LEU A 18 6.10 -4.68 -12.92
N ASN A 19 6.74 -3.54 -12.62
CA ASN A 19 7.17 -3.16 -11.28
C ASN A 19 7.13 -1.64 -11.09
N ALA A 20 6.40 -0.91 -11.94
CA ALA A 20 6.27 0.55 -11.82
C ALA A 20 5.01 1.01 -11.08
N GLN A 21 4.14 0.09 -10.65
CA GLN A 21 2.86 0.46 -10.06
C GLN A 21 2.38 -0.44 -8.90
N GLN A 22 3.30 -1.10 -8.20
CA GLN A 22 3.00 -1.49 -6.83
C GLN A 22 3.08 -0.23 -5.94
N GLU A 23 2.21 0.75 -6.23
CA GLU A 23 1.84 1.76 -5.26
C GLU A 23 1.46 1.02 -3.98
N ASP A 24 1.91 1.53 -2.84
CA ASP A 24 1.70 0.87 -1.56
C ASP A 24 0.19 0.80 -1.28
N GLU A 25 -0.45 -0.32 -1.65
CA GLU A 25 -1.89 -0.55 -1.52
C GLU A 25 -2.35 -0.26 -0.08
N GLY A 26 -1.51 -0.62 0.90
CA GLY A 26 -1.74 -0.30 2.30
C GLY A 26 -1.76 1.20 2.59
N LYS A 27 -0.88 1.99 1.97
CA LYS A 27 -0.92 3.45 2.06
C LYS A 27 -2.20 4.02 1.46
N TYR A 28 -2.60 3.54 0.28
CA TYR A 28 -3.81 4.00 -0.38
C TYR A 28 -5.07 3.71 0.48
N ILE A 29 -5.17 2.49 1.02
CA ILE A 29 -6.25 2.12 1.93
C ILE A 29 -6.20 2.96 3.20
N PHE A 30 -5.02 3.14 3.82
CA PHE A 30 -4.87 3.95 5.03
C PHE A 30 -5.36 5.39 4.81
N GLU A 31 -4.94 6.03 3.72
CA GLU A 31 -5.34 7.40 3.42
C GLU A 31 -6.83 7.50 3.05
N GLY A 32 -7.34 6.60 2.22
CA GLY A 32 -8.71 6.64 1.72
C GLY A 32 -9.78 6.19 2.72
N ARG A 33 -9.46 5.22 3.59
CA ARG A 33 -10.39 4.67 4.58
C ARG A 33 -10.31 5.37 5.93
N CYS A 34 -9.12 5.85 6.32
CA CYS A 34 -8.92 6.42 7.66
C CYS A 34 -8.78 7.95 7.64
N GLY A 35 -8.43 8.55 6.50
CA GLY A 35 -8.14 9.99 6.42
C GLY A 35 -9.37 10.87 6.34
N GLY A 36 -9.53 11.76 7.33
CA GLY A 36 -10.53 12.83 7.31
C GLY A 36 -11.99 12.38 7.46
N MET A 37 -12.26 11.07 7.37
CA MET A 37 -13.60 10.51 7.51
C MET A 37 -14.11 10.62 8.96
N CYS A 38 -13.27 10.25 9.93
CA CYS A 38 -13.63 10.27 11.36
C CYS A 38 -12.68 11.15 12.19
N HIS A 39 -11.41 11.22 11.80
CA HIS A 39 -10.39 12.04 12.43
C HIS A 39 -9.20 12.23 11.47
N GLN A 40 -8.23 13.05 11.86
CA GLN A 40 -6.98 13.21 11.12
C GLN A 40 -6.10 11.97 11.22
N LEU A 41 -5.36 11.65 10.16
CA LEU A 41 -4.42 10.53 10.17
C LEU A 41 -3.25 10.81 11.13
N PRO A 42 -2.90 9.86 12.00
CA PRO A 42 -1.63 9.90 12.72
C PRO A 42 -0.46 9.69 11.76
N ASP A 43 0.72 10.22 12.11
CA ASP A 43 1.97 9.95 11.39
C ASP A 43 2.27 8.43 11.42
N PRO A 44 2.42 7.76 10.25
CA PRO A 44 2.75 6.33 10.16
C PRO A 44 4.00 5.91 10.94
N ALA A 45 4.97 6.81 11.14
CA ALA A 45 6.22 6.54 11.85
C ALA A 45 6.11 6.69 13.39
N LEU A 46 4.94 7.05 13.91
CA LEU A 46 4.76 7.40 15.33
C LEU A 46 4.81 6.20 16.29
N LEU A 47 4.39 5.01 15.84
CA LEU A 47 4.20 3.83 16.69
C LEU A 47 5.02 2.63 16.20
N LYS A 48 5.35 1.70 17.11
CA LYS A 48 5.97 0.42 16.77
C LYS A 48 4.96 -0.53 16.13
N ALA A 49 5.41 -1.50 15.34
CA ALA A 49 4.54 -2.44 14.63
C ALA A 49 3.48 -3.10 15.54
N LYS A 50 3.86 -3.60 16.72
CA LYS A 50 2.88 -4.19 17.67
C LYS A 50 1.80 -3.20 18.11
N GLN A 51 2.15 -1.93 18.28
CA GLN A 51 1.20 -0.88 18.64
C GLN A 51 0.25 -0.56 17.49
N TRP A 52 0.76 -0.50 16.26
CA TRP A 52 -0.10 -0.35 15.08
C TRP A 52 -1.12 -1.48 14.93
N ARG A 53 -0.70 -2.74 15.13
CA ARG A 53 -1.65 -3.86 15.10
C ARG A 53 -2.76 -3.70 16.15
N MET A 54 -2.44 -3.24 17.35
CA MET A 54 -3.44 -2.96 18.39
C MET A 54 -4.38 -1.80 17.97
N VAL A 55 -3.83 -0.72 17.42
CA VAL A 55 -4.61 0.44 16.94
C VAL A 55 -5.58 0.02 15.83
N LEU A 56 -5.12 -0.73 14.83
CA LEU A 56 -5.99 -1.20 13.75
C LEU A 56 -7.14 -2.07 14.27
N ASN A 57 -6.88 -2.97 15.24
CA ASN A 57 -7.94 -3.76 15.88
C ASN A 57 -8.97 -2.89 16.63
N VAL A 58 -8.52 -1.80 17.27
CA VAL A 58 -9.43 -0.83 17.89
C VAL A 58 -10.22 -0.07 16.83
N MET A 59 -9.60 0.31 15.71
CA MET A 59 -10.27 1.02 14.62
C MET A 59 -11.36 0.16 13.98
N GLN A 60 -11.13 -1.13 13.75
CA GLN A 60 -12.19 -2.04 13.26
C GLN A 60 -13.47 -1.93 14.10
N LYS A 61 -13.33 -1.98 15.43
CA LYS A 61 -14.48 -1.83 16.36
C LYS A 61 -15.11 -0.45 16.29
N ARG A 62 -14.30 0.61 16.18
CA ARG A 62 -14.81 1.99 16.08
C ARG A 62 -15.51 2.25 14.75
N MET A 63 -15.03 1.68 13.65
CA MET A 63 -15.69 1.73 12.34
C MET A 63 -17.10 1.18 12.45
N MET A 64 -17.27 -0.03 13.02
CA MET A 64 -18.58 -0.63 13.27
C MET A 64 -19.47 0.28 14.12
N GLN A 65 -18.93 0.87 15.19
CA GLN A 65 -19.68 1.77 16.08
C GLN A 65 -20.11 3.07 15.38
N GLN A 66 -19.40 3.49 14.33
CA GLN A 66 -19.74 4.64 13.49
C GLN A 66 -20.56 4.24 12.24
N GLY A 67 -21.03 2.99 12.17
CA GLY A 67 -21.79 2.47 11.03
C GLY A 67 -20.97 2.32 9.74
N GLN A 68 -19.64 2.32 9.84
CA GLN A 68 -18.74 2.06 8.73
C GLN A 68 -18.43 0.56 8.65
N GLU A 69 -18.36 0.04 7.43
CA GLU A 69 -17.88 -1.32 7.18
C GLU A 69 -16.42 -1.43 7.66
N PRO A 70 -16.05 -2.41 8.49
CA PRO A 70 -14.66 -2.68 8.83
C PRO A 70 -13.80 -2.96 7.59
N LEU A 71 -12.47 -2.86 7.74
CA LEU A 71 -11.54 -3.42 6.76
C LEU A 71 -11.75 -4.94 6.67
N THR A 72 -11.60 -5.48 5.47
CA THR A 72 -11.41 -6.92 5.28
C THR A 72 -10.09 -7.40 5.88
N ASP A 73 -9.91 -8.70 6.04
CA ASP A 73 -8.64 -9.27 6.54
C ASP A 73 -7.45 -8.93 5.63
N GLU A 74 -7.69 -8.88 4.31
CA GLU A 74 -6.67 -8.51 3.31
C GLU A 74 -6.29 -7.04 3.42
N GLU A 75 -7.27 -6.14 3.44
CA GLU A 75 -7.04 -4.70 3.63
C GLU A 75 -6.35 -4.40 4.97
N PHE A 76 -6.72 -5.14 6.03
CA PHE A 76 -6.08 -5.02 7.34
C PHE A 76 -4.59 -5.32 7.25
N GLU A 77 -4.20 -6.43 6.63
CA GLU A 77 -2.78 -6.81 6.51
C GLU A 77 -2.02 -5.89 5.55
N GLN A 78 -2.64 -5.41 4.46
CA GLN A 78 -2.05 -4.41 3.57
C GLN A 78 -1.72 -3.11 4.34
N VAL A 79 -2.69 -2.57 5.07
CA VAL A 79 -2.48 -1.35 5.90
C VAL A 79 -1.45 -1.61 6.99
N PHE A 80 -1.49 -2.78 7.63
CA PHE A 80 -0.51 -3.13 8.65
C PHE A 80 0.91 -3.20 8.10
N ASP A 81 1.09 -3.78 6.91
CA ASP A 81 2.39 -3.88 6.25
C ASP A 81 2.95 -2.51 5.87
N TYR A 82 2.09 -1.60 5.39
CA TYR A 82 2.47 -0.20 5.15
C TYR A 82 2.96 0.48 6.44
N LEU A 83 2.18 0.40 7.51
CA LEU A 83 2.51 1.03 8.80
C LEU A 83 3.77 0.42 9.42
N LYS A 84 3.97 -0.90 9.30
CA LYS A 84 5.16 -1.61 9.76
C LYS A 84 6.43 -1.13 9.04
N LYS A 85 6.38 -0.92 7.72
CA LYS A 85 7.51 -0.40 6.93
C LYS A 85 7.83 1.05 7.26
N SER A 86 6.84 1.81 7.72
CA SER A 86 6.98 3.23 8.06
C SER A 86 7.60 3.47 9.44
N VAL A 87 7.74 2.43 10.27
CA VAL A 87 8.37 2.53 11.59
C VAL A 87 9.88 2.71 11.46
N ILE A 88 10.40 3.79 12.06
CA ILE A 88 11.84 3.93 12.30
C ILE A 88 12.16 3.14 13.57
N ASP A 89 13.01 2.12 13.48
CA ASP A 89 13.46 1.36 14.66
C ASP A 89 14.21 2.32 15.60
N LYS A 90 13.57 2.71 16.70
CA LYS A 90 14.09 3.58 17.76
C LYS A 90 14.13 2.85 19.10
#